data_AF-A0A9P5U5D3-F1
#
_entry.id   AF-A0A9P5U5D3-F1
#
_cell.length_a   1.000
_cell.length_b   1.000
_cell.length_c   1.000
_cell.angle_alpha   90.00
_cell.angle_beta   90.00
_cell.angle_gamma   90.00
#
_symmetry.space_group_name_H-M   'P 1'
#
loop_
_entity.id
_entity.type
_entity.pdbx_description
1 polymer ?
#
loop_
_entity_poly.entity_id
_entity_poly.type
_entity_poly.pdbx_seq_one_letter_code
_entity_poly.pdbx_strand_id
1 'polypeptide(L)'
;MLRLSARLSHSPLFVRHSSSSRFHIPAQMLTTTMTVTFLGTSSGGGPSQSRNCSSLVADLLGDGKLWMVDCAEGTLRQFQLQPYSPDRSNPRLSQLKKIFITHMHADHVMGIVPILRNVLFPVPVGQDAAQIQALQKSYPTIELYGPAGLRTFVRSILKMTSSRTSDKYVVHELLNLTDSVTSCEPDVMHESEVAGKDIVCSPEDSLWRDILQADGIFGPVAVDAGPIAHRDPCIGFVFREAAKPFRKIVVLGDTNDPSAIVPLCIDPSPSLLVHEATDAHISPDIDPKAKRSYDTVKEKALARGHSIPEMAGAFAKTIGARKLVLNHIGGRFPAPNPNEGYRLKGVRTNVIAEIERQATEAWGMGNARAAWDFMRVGIPAAEVSQVAVEEQLFDEDLGSQGTSQWTSSNDFPTSYNTWETNAGSSSTSETPSYASSRYARQNHRWSKGPPDVGGGSSRPYRSRYHPEQK
;
A
#
# COMPACT_ATOMS: atom_id res chain seq x y z
N MET A 1 -90.25 11.53 4.91
CA MET A 1 -90.19 12.36 3.69
C MET A 1 -88.76 12.87 3.60
N LEU A 2 -87.91 12.59 2.61
CA LEU A 2 -88.06 12.75 1.16
C LEU A 2 -87.18 11.74 0.37
N ARG A 3 -87.51 11.60 -0.91
CA ARG A 3 -87.07 10.62 -1.91
C ARG A 3 -85.73 10.94 -2.61
N LEU A 4 -85.09 9.86 -3.08
CA LEU A 4 -84.35 9.61 -4.34
C LEU A 4 -83.67 10.78 -5.09
N SER A 5 -82.41 10.53 -5.53
CA SER A 5 -82.13 10.31 -6.96
C SER A 5 -80.77 9.63 -7.18
N ALA A 6 -80.77 8.61 -8.04
CA ALA A 6 -79.60 7.90 -8.54
C ALA A 6 -79.10 8.52 -9.85
N ARG A 7 -77.79 8.47 -10.09
CA ARG A 7 -77.23 8.35 -11.45
C ARG A 7 -76.09 7.34 -11.46
N LEU A 8 -76.32 6.25 -12.19
CA LEU A 8 -75.34 5.28 -12.65
C LEU A 8 -74.65 5.84 -13.90
N SER A 9 -73.33 5.75 -13.99
CA SER A 9 -72.62 5.68 -15.26
C SER A 9 -71.59 4.55 -15.21
N HIS A 10 -71.84 3.51 -16.01
CA HIS A 10 -70.93 2.41 -16.32
C HIS A 10 -69.81 2.88 -17.26
N SER A 11 -68.58 2.41 -17.04
CA SER A 11 -67.52 2.13 -18.05
C SER A 11 -66.23 1.63 -17.36
N PRO A 12 -65.37 0.86 -18.04
CA PRO A 12 -64.94 -0.46 -17.56
C PRO A 12 -63.54 -0.53 -16.90
N LEU A 13 -63.37 -1.64 -16.18
CA LEU A 13 -62.12 -2.18 -15.64
C LEU A 13 -60.97 -2.16 -16.66
N PHE A 14 -59.94 -1.37 -16.39
CA PHE A 14 -58.63 -1.53 -17.00
C PHE A 14 -57.76 -2.43 -16.11
N VAL A 15 -57.60 -3.69 -16.53
CA VAL A 15 -56.57 -4.59 -16.04
C VAL A 15 -55.23 -4.05 -16.53
N ARG A 16 -54.45 -3.41 -15.66
CA ARG A 16 -53.03 -3.17 -15.94
C ARG A 16 -52.27 -4.46 -15.69
N HIS A 17 -51.91 -5.13 -16.78
CA HIS A 17 -50.91 -6.18 -16.75
C HIS A 17 -49.58 -5.66 -16.18
N SER A 18 -49.04 -6.44 -15.25
CA SER A 18 -47.72 -6.30 -14.66
C SER A 18 -46.65 -6.36 -15.76
N SER A 19 -46.14 -5.20 -16.15
CA SER A 19 -44.93 -5.13 -16.94
C SER A 19 -43.72 -5.36 -16.03
N SER A 20 -43.14 -6.55 -16.18
CA SER A 20 -41.72 -6.88 -16.01
C SER A 20 -40.94 -5.98 -15.04
N SER A 21 -40.69 -6.52 -13.85
CA SER A 21 -39.65 -6.06 -12.93
C SER A 21 -38.34 -5.86 -13.70
N ARG A 22 -38.01 -4.60 -14.01
CA ARG A 22 -36.63 -4.22 -14.33
C ARG A 22 -35.84 -4.48 -13.06
N PHE A 23 -35.06 -5.56 -13.07
CA PHE A 23 -34.06 -5.82 -12.06
C PHE A 23 -33.17 -4.58 -11.96
N HIS A 24 -33.38 -3.82 -10.90
CA HIS A 24 -32.52 -2.73 -10.51
C HIS A 24 -31.30 -3.41 -9.86
N ILE A 25 -30.21 -3.58 -10.61
CA ILE A 25 -28.94 -4.02 -10.03
C ILE A 25 -28.44 -2.84 -9.19
N PRO A 26 -28.32 -2.95 -7.85
CA PRO A 26 -27.83 -1.86 -7.04
C PRO A 26 -26.36 -1.57 -7.41
N ALA A 27 -26.01 -0.29 -7.50
CA ALA A 27 -24.64 0.19 -7.63
C ALA A 27 -23.85 0.01 -6.32
N GLN A 28 -23.66 -1.25 -5.94
CA GLN A 28 -22.66 -1.72 -4.99
C GLN A 28 -22.09 -3.00 -5.59
N MET A 29 -21.23 -2.86 -6.61
CA MET A 29 -20.22 -3.89 -6.81
C MET A 29 -19.34 -3.84 -5.55
N LEU A 30 -19.66 -4.70 -4.58
CA LEU A 30 -18.68 -5.18 -3.61
C LEU A 30 -17.42 -5.45 -4.42
N THR A 31 -16.36 -4.67 -4.19
CA THR A 31 -15.18 -4.73 -5.03
C THR A 31 -14.66 -6.16 -4.97
N THR A 32 -14.73 -6.89 -6.08
CA THR A 32 -14.28 -8.29 -6.24
C THR A 32 -12.76 -8.46 -6.09
N THR A 33 -12.10 -7.44 -5.56
CA THR A 33 -10.71 -7.10 -5.75
C THR A 33 -10.15 -6.71 -4.39
N MET A 34 -9.16 -7.47 -3.90
CA MET A 34 -8.34 -6.98 -2.79
C MET A 34 -7.59 -5.75 -3.26
N THR A 35 -7.40 -4.77 -2.38
CA THR A 35 -6.66 -3.56 -2.75
C THR A 35 -5.52 -3.31 -1.80
N VAL A 36 -4.39 -2.84 -2.33
CA VAL A 36 -3.25 -2.31 -1.56
C VAL A 36 -3.10 -0.84 -1.93
N THR A 37 -3.06 0.04 -0.94
CA THR A 37 -2.82 1.47 -1.08
C THR A 37 -1.56 1.85 -0.31
N PHE A 38 -0.59 2.43 -1.00
CA PHE A 38 0.64 2.93 -0.40
C PHE A 38 0.38 4.28 0.24
N LEU A 39 0.61 4.42 1.54
CA LEU A 39 0.50 5.71 2.24
C LEU A 39 1.85 6.40 2.35
N GLY A 40 2.95 5.66 2.32
CA GLY A 40 4.29 6.23 2.21
C GLY A 40 5.29 5.21 1.66
N THR A 41 6.23 5.72 0.87
CA THR A 41 7.08 4.93 -0.02
C THR A 41 8.58 5.27 0.08
N SER A 42 8.96 6.14 1.02
CA SER A 42 10.35 6.55 1.25
C SER A 42 11.09 5.56 2.13
N SER A 43 12.39 5.42 1.89
CA SER A 43 13.31 4.74 2.80
C SER A 43 14.05 5.68 3.75
N GLY A 44 14.46 5.18 4.92
CA GLY A 44 15.39 5.83 5.83
C GLY A 44 14.71 6.79 6.81
N GLY A 45 15.51 7.49 7.62
CA GLY A 45 15.05 8.17 8.85
C GLY A 45 14.11 9.39 8.72
N GLY A 46 13.40 9.57 7.62
CA GLY A 46 12.39 10.62 7.49
C GLY A 46 11.78 10.76 6.09
N PRO A 47 10.70 11.56 5.96
CA PRO A 47 10.03 11.77 4.68
C PRO A 47 10.92 12.61 3.75
N SER A 48 10.73 12.41 2.44
CA SER A 48 11.25 13.32 1.41
C SER A 48 10.16 14.31 0.99
N GLN A 49 10.51 15.28 0.14
CA GLN A 49 9.53 16.24 -0.40
C GLN A 49 8.37 15.55 -1.15
N SER A 50 8.62 14.37 -1.72
CA SER A 50 7.67 13.67 -2.61
C SER A 50 7.21 12.30 -2.10
N ARG A 51 7.71 11.84 -0.95
CA ARG A 51 7.42 10.52 -0.39
C ARG A 51 7.39 10.59 1.13
N ASN A 52 6.33 10.10 1.75
CA ASN A 52 6.25 9.87 3.19
C ASN A 52 7.01 8.60 3.59
N CYS A 53 7.30 8.44 4.88
CA CYS A 53 7.89 7.22 5.45
C CYS A 53 7.00 5.99 5.28
N SER A 54 7.59 4.80 5.37
CA SER A 54 6.97 3.51 5.05
C SER A 54 5.60 3.30 5.71
N SER A 55 4.58 3.10 4.89
CA SER A 55 3.27 2.63 5.34
C SER A 55 2.44 2.21 4.14
N LEU A 56 1.73 1.09 4.26
CA LEU A 56 0.69 0.70 3.31
C LEU A 56 -0.51 0.13 4.03
N VAL A 57 -1.69 0.25 3.41
CA VAL A 57 -2.93 -0.36 3.89
C VAL A 57 -3.51 -1.26 2.81
N ALA A 58 -4.10 -2.37 3.23
CA ALA A 58 -4.74 -3.31 2.36
C ALA A 58 -6.15 -3.65 2.84
N ASP A 59 -7.10 -3.68 1.92
CA ASP A 59 -8.39 -4.34 2.12
C ASP A 59 -8.26 -5.77 1.61
N LEU A 60 -7.90 -6.66 2.54
CA LEU A 60 -7.65 -8.07 2.28
C LEU A 60 -8.92 -8.91 2.40
N LEU A 61 -9.90 -8.45 3.17
CA LEU A 61 -11.15 -9.16 3.39
C LEU A 61 -12.23 -8.79 2.36
N GLY A 62 -12.06 -7.67 1.66
CA GLY A 62 -13.02 -7.11 0.71
C GLY A 62 -14.20 -6.40 1.37
N ASP A 63 -14.24 -6.35 2.70
CA ASP A 63 -15.31 -5.74 3.49
C ASP A 63 -14.99 -4.30 3.93
N GLY A 64 -13.89 -3.74 3.41
CA GLY A 64 -13.42 -2.42 3.75
C GLY A 64 -12.70 -2.32 5.09
N LYS A 65 -12.45 -3.42 5.83
CA LYS A 65 -11.58 -3.40 7.02
C LYS A 65 -10.13 -3.41 6.57
N LEU A 66 -9.39 -2.38 6.99
CA LEU A 66 -8.01 -2.16 6.55
C LEU A 66 -7.02 -2.84 7.49
N TRP A 67 -6.06 -3.52 6.89
CA TRP A 67 -4.87 -4.06 7.53
C TRP A 67 -3.66 -3.29 7.03
N MET A 68 -2.80 -2.84 7.94
CA MET A 68 -1.66 -1.98 7.62
C MET A 68 -0.36 -2.77 7.73
N VAL A 69 0.58 -2.55 6.81
CA VAL A 69 1.98 -3.00 6.97
C VAL A 69 2.86 -1.77 7.13
N ASP A 70 3.60 -1.74 8.24
CA ASP A 70 4.34 -0.62 8.79
C ASP A 70 3.50 0.64 9.03
N CYS A 71 3.91 1.40 10.05
CA CYS A 71 3.19 2.58 10.51
C CYS A 71 4.21 3.64 10.95
N ALA A 72 4.89 4.22 9.97
CA ALA A 72 5.91 5.23 10.19
C ALA A 72 5.35 6.62 10.51
N GLU A 73 6.26 7.55 10.84
CA GLU A 73 5.93 8.97 10.96
C GLU A 73 5.14 9.48 9.74
N GLY A 74 4.17 10.36 9.98
CA GLY A 74 3.35 10.97 8.93
C GLY A 74 2.19 10.09 8.43
N THR A 75 2.13 8.80 8.76
CA THR A 75 1.04 7.89 8.32
C THR A 75 -0.36 8.43 8.64
N LEU A 76 -0.57 8.97 9.85
CA LEU A 76 -1.83 9.61 10.24
C LEU A 76 -2.19 10.79 9.32
N ARG A 77 -1.21 11.63 8.97
CA ARG A 77 -1.39 12.77 8.08
C ARG A 77 -1.73 12.30 6.65
N GLN A 78 -1.14 11.19 6.20
CA GLN A 78 -1.40 10.64 4.88
C GLN A 78 -2.86 10.22 4.70
N PHE A 79 -3.55 9.71 5.74
CA PHE A 79 -5.00 9.47 5.66
C PHE A 79 -5.81 10.73 5.33
N GLN A 80 -5.33 11.92 5.68
CA GLN A 80 -6.02 13.19 5.44
C GLN A 80 -5.59 13.86 4.12
N LEU A 81 -4.36 13.61 3.68
CA LEU A 81 -3.79 14.23 2.47
C LEU A 81 -4.09 13.49 1.18
N GLN A 82 -4.80 12.36 1.25
CA GLN A 82 -5.15 11.57 0.08
C GLN A 82 -5.85 12.46 -0.96
N PRO A 83 -5.47 12.37 -2.24
CA PRO A 83 -6.18 13.04 -3.31
C PRO A 83 -7.67 12.67 -3.30
N TYR A 84 -8.52 13.61 -3.70
CA TYR A 84 -9.95 13.34 -3.81
C TYR A 84 -10.21 12.17 -4.76
N SER A 85 -10.95 11.16 -4.29
CA SER A 85 -11.41 10.05 -5.11
C SER A 85 -12.91 10.17 -5.36
N PRO A 86 -13.37 10.34 -6.62
CA PRO A 86 -14.79 10.54 -6.95
C PRO A 86 -15.71 9.40 -6.47
N ASP A 87 -15.21 8.17 -6.49
CA ASP A 87 -15.88 6.94 -6.03
C ASP A 87 -15.86 6.79 -4.50
N ARG A 88 -15.25 7.74 -3.76
CA ARG A 88 -15.04 7.70 -2.30
C ARG A 88 -14.35 6.43 -1.81
N SER A 89 -13.51 5.82 -2.64
CA SER A 89 -12.81 4.57 -2.31
C SER A 89 -11.57 4.77 -1.44
N ASN A 90 -11.20 6.01 -1.10
CA ASN A 90 -10.05 6.30 -0.26
C ASN A 90 -10.13 5.59 1.10
N PRO A 91 -9.07 4.91 1.55
CA PRO A 91 -9.02 4.30 2.87
C PRO A 91 -9.27 5.34 3.98
N ARG A 92 -10.15 5.03 4.92
CA ARG A 92 -10.42 5.87 6.09
C ARG A 92 -9.76 5.29 7.32
N LEU A 93 -9.24 6.16 8.18
CA LEU A 93 -8.60 5.73 9.42
C LEU A 93 -9.52 4.86 10.30
N SER A 94 -10.82 5.13 10.34
CA SER A 94 -11.82 4.35 11.11
C SER A 94 -11.96 2.89 10.64
N GLN A 95 -11.55 2.59 9.40
CA GLN A 95 -11.55 1.25 8.84
C GLN A 95 -10.36 0.41 9.28
N LEU A 96 -9.30 1.02 9.83
CA LEU A 96 -8.13 0.29 10.33
C LEU A 96 -8.52 -0.66 11.47
N LYS A 97 -8.03 -1.90 11.40
CA LYS A 97 -8.25 -2.94 12.41
C LYS A 97 -6.97 -3.63 12.85
N LYS A 98 -6.00 -3.78 11.96
CA LYS A 98 -4.76 -4.51 12.24
C LYS A 98 -3.55 -3.78 11.69
N ILE A 99 -2.44 -3.85 12.42
CA ILE A 99 -1.15 -3.27 12.02
C ILE A 99 -0.09 -4.36 12.14
N PHE A 100 0.63 -4.60 11.05
CA PHE A 100 1.72 -5.56 10.94
C PHE A 100 3.03 -4.77 10.82
N ILE A 101 3.97 -4.98 11.74
CA ILE A 101 5.24 -4.27 11.79
C ILE A 101 6.35 -5.21 11.34
N THR A 102 7.10 -4.80 10.33
CA THR A 102 8.17 -5.61 9.75
C THR A 102 9.39 -5.67 10.66
N HIS A 103 9.80 -4.53 11.22
CA HIS A 103 10.92 -4.42 12.16
C HIS A 103 10.86 -3.11 12.98
N MET A 104 11.77 -2.95 13.94
CA MET A 104 11.72 -1.88 14.95
C MET A 104 12.42 -0.57 14.57
N HIS A 105 12.86 -0.37 13.32
CA HIS A 105 13.42 0.93 12.92
C HIS A 105 12.36 2.03 12.96
N ALA A 106 12.79 3.24 13.31
CA ALA A 106 11.92 4.37 13.59
C ALA A 106 11.01 4.75 12.41
N ASP A 107 11.54 4.62 11.19
CA ASP A 107 10.86 4.84 9.92
C ASP A 107 9.83 3.76 9.56
N HIS A 108 9.52 2.84 10.48
CA HIS A 108 8.46 1.83 10.35
C HIS A 108 7.47 1.82 11.54
N VAL A 109 7.83 2.43 12.69
CA VAL A 109 7.01 2.32 13.93
C VAL A 109 6.56 3.65 14.54
N MET A 110 7.19 4.78 14.19
CA MET A 110 6.95 6.04 14.91
C MET A 110 5.57 6.68 14.68
N GLY A 111 4.77 6.16 13.74
CA GLY A 111 3.39 6.57 13.52
C GLY A 111 2.36 5.82 14.35
N ILE A 112 2.74 4.73 15.02
CA ILE A 112 1.80 3.83 15.73
C ILE A 112 1.03 4.60 16.79
N VAL A 113 1.71 5.30 17.69
CA VAL A 113 1.06 5.99 18.82
C VAL A 113 0.13 7.12 18.35
N PRO A 114 0.53 8.01 17.41
CA PRO A 114 -0.39 8.97 16.81
C PRO A 114 -1.66 8.33 16.22
N ILE A 115 -1.52 7.18 15.54
CA ILE A 115 -2.66 6.42 15.00
C ILE A 115 -3.56 5.92 16.14
N LEU A 116 -2.98 5.24 17.15
CA LEU A 116 -3.73 4.72 18.30
C LEU A 116 -4.52 5.82 19.02
N ARG A 117 -3.93 7.00 19.21
CA ARG A 117 -4.62 8.15 19.82
C ARG A 117 -5.83 8.66 19.05
N ASN A 118 -5.90 8.43 17.74
CA ASN A 118 -7.01 8.87 16.90
C ASN A 118 -8.09 7.80 16.74
N VAL A 119 -7.74 6.52 16.84
CA VAL A 119 -8.69 5.41 16.64
C VAL A 119 -9.27 4.86 17.93
N LEU A 120 -8.58 4.99 19.06
CA LEU A 120 -9.06 4.54 20.36
C LEU A 120 -9.85 5.68 21.03
N PHE A 121 -11.11 5.43 21.36
CA PHE A 121 -11.95 6.43 22.02
C PHE A 121 -11.31 6.92 23.33
N PRO A 122 -11.28 8.24 23.60
CA PRO A 122 -10.72 8.76 24.84
C PRO A 122 -11.58 8.38 26.05
N VAL A 123 -11.05 8.55 27.26
CA VAL A 123 -11.83 8.44 28.49
C VAL A 123 -12.64 9.74 28.67
N PRO A 124 -13.98 9.71 28.73
CA PRO A 124 -14.78 10.90 29.00
C PRO A 124 -14.48 11.51 30.37
N VAL A 125 -14.35 12.84 30.43
CA VAL A 125 -14.17 13.56 31.70
C VAL A 125 -15.51 13.69 32.42
N GLY A 126 -15.57 13.32 33.69
CA GLY A 126 -16.74 13.55 34.55
C GLY A 126 -17.90 12.55 34.40
N GLN A 127 -17.71 11.44 33.68
CA GLN A 127 -18.67 10.34 33.65
C GLN A 127 -18.45 9.38 34.82
N ASP A 128 -19.54 8.78 35.31
CA ASP A 128 -19.50 7.72 36.32
C ASP A 128 -18.73 6.50 35.77
N ALA A 129 -17.96 5.84 36.63
CA ALA A 129 -17.18 4.65 36.28
C ALA A 129 -18.05 3.55 35.65
N ALA A 130 -19.31 3.45 36.08
CA ALA A 130 -20.29 2.51 35.51
C ALA A 130 -20.65 2.84 34.04
N GLN A 131 -20.73 4.12 33.67
CA GLN A 131 -21.02 4.55 32.30
C GLN A 131 -19.82 4.32 31.39
N ILE A 132 -18.61 4.59 31.89
CA ILE A 132 -17.37 4.30 31.16
C ILE A 132 -17.25 2.80 30.92
N GLN A 133 -17.55 1.97 31.92
CA GLN A 133 -17.53 0.51 31.80
C GLN A 133 -18.59 -0.02 30.82
N ALA A 134 -19.78 0.59 30.76
CA ALA A 134 -20.82 0.21 29.80
C ALA A 134 -20.45 0.54 28.33
N LEU A 135 -19.58 1.53 28.10
CA LEU A 135 -19.09 1.92 26.77
C LEU A 135 -17.81 1.17 26.37
N GLN A 136 -17.14 0.48 27.29
CA GLN A 136 -15.93 -0.27 27.02
C GLN A 136 -16.24 -1.53 26.21
N LYS A 137 -15.62 -1.63 25.04
CA LYS A 137 -15.60 -2.88 24.28
C LYS A 137 -14.71 -3.89 25.01
N SER A 138 -15.19 -5.12 25.11
CA SER A 138 -14.40 -6.24 25.67
C SER A 138 -13.31 -6.72 24.71
N TYR A 139 -13.39 -6.38 23.43
CA TYR A 139 -12.43 -6.75 22.40
C TYR A 139 -11.58 -5.54 21.96
N PRO A 140 -10.31 -5.77 21.56
CA PRO A 140 -9.44 -4.70 21.12
C PRO A 140 -9.94 -4.06 19.83
N THR A 141 -9.90 -2.73 19.75
CA THR A 141 -10.24 -1.97 18.54
C THR A 141 -9.16 -2.11 17.46
N ILE A 142 -7.89 -2.21 17.88
CA ILE A 142 -6.72 -2.41 17.02
C ILE A 142 -5.87 -3.56 17.56
N GLU A 143 -5.47 -4.46 16.67
CA GLU A 143 -4.48 -5.50 16.95
C GLU A 143 -3.17 -5.18 16.23
N LEU A 144 -2.05 -5.31 16.92
CA LEU A 144 -0.72 -5.16 16.35
C LEU A 144 -0.02 -6.50 16.32
N TYR A 145 0.71 -6.77 15.24
CA TYR A 145 1.54 -7.96 15.04
C TYR A 145 2.93 -7.48 14.65
N GLY A 146 4.00 -7.97 15.27
CA GLY A 146 5.35 -7.54 14.91
C GLY A 146 6.42 -8.19 15.77
N PRO A 147 7.69 -7.77 15.64
CA PRO A 147 8.80 -8.41 16.31
C PRO A 147 8.77 -8.20 17.83
N ALA A 148 9.60 -8.98 18.53
CA ALA A 148 9.91 -8.77 19.94
C ALA A 148 10.28 -7.30 20.24
N GLY A 149 9.73 -6.75 21.32
CA GLY A 149 9.97 -5.38 21.76
C GLY A 149 8.89 -4.38 21.31
N LEU A 150 8.05 -4.72 20.33
CA LEU A 150 6.93 -3.88 19.90
C LEU A 150 5.97 -3.57 21.05
N ARG A 151 5.69 -4.55 21.91
CA ARG A 151 4.81 -4.38 23.06
C ARG A 151 5.38 -3.36 24.03
N THR A 152 6.66 -3.51 24.37
CA THR A 152 7.38 -2.57 25.23
C THR A 152 7.42 -1.18 24.64
N PHE A 153 7.64 -1.05 23.32
CA PHE A 153 7.64 0.24 22.61
C PHE A 153 6.30 0.98 22.73
N VAL A 154 5.20 0.34 22.33
CA VAL A 154 3.87 0.97 22.35
C VAL A 154 3.48 1.35 23.77
N ARG A 155 3.64 0.41 24.71
CA ARG A 155 3.33 0.60 26.13
C ARG A 155 4.12 1.76 26.73
N SER A 156 5.43 1.81 26.49
CA SER A 156 6.31 2.84 27.08
C SER A 156 5.93 4.23 26.60
N ILE A 157 5.71 4.41 25.29
CA ILE A 157 5.35 5.73 24.74
C ILE A 157 3.96 6.17 25.24
N LEU A 158 2.98 5.26 25.29
CA LEU A 158 1.66 5.59 25.84
C LEU A 158 1.73 6.01 27.31
N LYS A 159 2.52 5.29 28.13
CA LYS A 159 2.77 5.67 29.54
C LYS A 159 3.46 7.04 29.64
N MET A 160 4.55 7.24 28.90
CA MET A 160 5.33 8.49 28.92
C MET A 160 4.51 9.70 28.47
N THR A 161 3.58 9.52 27.53
CA THR A 161 2.71 10.58 27.01
C THR A 161 1.40 10.73 27.79
N SER A 162 1.20 10.00 28.89
CA SER A 162 -0.05 9.98 29.67
C SER A 162 -1.28 9.68 28.81
N SER A 163 -1.11 8.80 27.81
CA SER A 163 -2.08 8.56 26.77
C SER A 163 -3.10 7.48 27.15
N ARG A 164 -4.14 7.89 27.85
CA ARG A 164 -5.25 7.03 28.30
C ARG A 164 -6.39 6.95 27.28
N THR A 165 -6.90 5.75 27.02
CA THR A 165 -8.04 5.48 26.11
C THR A 165 -8.97 4.43 26.70
N SER A 166 -10.27 4.58 26.44
CA SER A 166 -11.32 3.64 26.89
C SER A 166 -11.38 2.40 26.01
N ASP A 167 -11.25 2.57 24.70
CA ASP A 167 -11.01 1.46 23.77
C ASP A 167 -9.64 0.84 24.02
N LYS A 168 -9.55 -0.47 23.80
CA LYS A 168 -8.34 -1.26 24.03
C LYS A 168 -7.57 -1.54 22.74
N TYR A 169 -6.27 -1.76 22.86
CA TYR A 169 -5.41 -2.34 21.83
C TYR A 169 -4.73 -3.61 22.35
N VAL A 170 -4.20 -4.43 21.45
CA VAL A 170 -3.40 -5.61 21.80
C VAL A 170 -2.18 -5.70 20.89
N VAL A 171 -1.07 -6.22 21.43
CA VAL A 171 0.17 -6.46 20.68
C VAL A 171 0.55 -7.94 20.75
N HIS A 172 0.51 -8.62 19.62
CA HIS A 172 1.03 -9.96 19.42
C HIS A 172 2.48 -9.87 18.93
N GLU A 173 3.41 -10.48 19.66
CA GLU A 173 4.82 -10.48 19.29
C GLU A 173 5.16 -11.79 18.58
N LEU A 174 5.79 -11.68 17.41
CA LEU A 174 6.39 -12.77 16.66
C LEU A 174 7.81 -12.95 17.19
N LEU A 175 8.03 -14.05 17.90
CA LEU A 175 9.25 -14.32 18.64
C LEU A 175 10.09 -15.39 17.93
N ASN A 176 11.39 -15.13 17.81
CA ASN A 176 12.37 -16.17 17.56
C ASN A 176 12.55 -17.03 18.83
N LEU A 177 13.14 -18.22 18.67
CA LEU A 177 13.38 -19.14 19.79
C LEU A 177 14.24 -18.55 20.92
N THR A 178 15.06 -17.55 20.61
CA THR A 178 15.97 -16.89 21.56
C THR A 178 15.42 -15.59 22.13
N ASP A 179 14.27 -15.11 21.64
CA ASP A 179 13.73 -13.83 22.06
C ASP A 179 13.15 -13.93 23.47
N SER A 180 13.29 -12.86 24.23
CA SER A 180 12.68 -12.75 25.55
C SER A 180 11.23 -12.34 25.42
N VAL A 181 10.36 -13.03 26.17
CA VAL A 181 8.93 -12.70 26.23
C VAL A 181 8.72 -11.38 26.97
N THR A 182 8.00 -10.44 26.35
CA THR A 182 7.57 -9.22 27.04
C THR A 182 6.39 -9.54 27.97
N SER A 183 6.54 -9.24 29.27
CA SER A 183 5.49 -9.51 30.26
C SER A 183 4.14 -8.84 29.92
N CYS A 184 3.06 -9.61 30.08
CA CYS A 184 1.66 -9.17 30.08
C CYS A 184 1.02 -9.25 31.48
N GLU A 185 1.83 -9.14 32.55
CA GLU A 185 1.29 -9.04 33.91
C GLU A 185 0.54 -7.70 34.11
N PRO A 186 -0.60 -7.70 34.82
CA PRO A 186 -1.47 -6.52 34.93
C PRO A 186 -0.81 -5.26 35.51
N ASP A 187 0.20 -5.40 36.37
CA ASP A 187 0.93 -4.29 36.99
C ASP A 187 1.92 -3.61 36.02
N VAL A 188 2.40 -4.35 35.01
CA VAL A 188 3.31 -3.82 33.99
C VAL A 188 2.55 -3.28 32.78
N MET A 189 1.37 -3.78 32.46
CA MET A 189 0.59 -3.37 31.29
C MET A 189 0.16 -1.90 31.32
N HIS A 190 -0.12 -1.32 30.14
CA HIS A 190 -0.83 -0.05 30.05
C HIS A 190 -2.34 -0.27 30.23
N GLU A 191 -3.06 0.67 30.85
CA GLU A 191 -4.50 0.50 31.15
C GLU A 191 -5.37 0.27 29.90
N SER A 192 -4.93 0.76 28.74
CA SER A 192 -5.59 0.57 27.44
C SER A 192 -5.13 -0.67 26.67
N GLU A 193 -4.25 -1.48 27.25
CA GLU A 193 -3.69 -2.69 26.65
C GLU A 193 -4.50 -3.93 27.09
N VAL A 194 -4.63 -4.90 26.20
CA VAL A 194 -5.06 -6.28 26.53
C VAL A 194 -3.89 -7.22 26.30
N ALA A 195 -3.83 -8.32 27.06
CA ALA A 195 -2.74 -9.29 26.94
C ALA A 195 -2.68 -9.87 25.52
N GLY A 196 -1.50 -9.79 24.92
CA GLY A 196 -1.25 -10.30 23.58
C GLY A 196 -0.87 -11.76 23.56
N LYS A 197 -0.56 -12.24 22.36
CA LYS A 197 0.00 -13.58 22.14
C LYS A 197 1.50 -13.46 21.92
N ASP A 198 2.24 -14.44 22.39
CA ASP A 198 3.65 -14.64 22.08
C ASP A 198 3.72 -15.78 21.06
N ILE A 199 3.87 -15.41 19.79
CA ILE A 199 3.78 -16.32 18.65
C ILE A 199 5.21 -16.73 18.30
N VAL A 200 5.62 -17.91 18.77
CA VAL A 200 6.99 -18.42 18.54
C VAL A 200 7.09 -19.06 17.16
N CYS A 201 8.21 -18.84 16.46
CA CYS A 201 8.44 -19.46 15.16
C CYS A 201 8.61 -20.98 15.25
N SER A 202 8.41 -21.68 14.12
CA SER A 202 8.74 -23.10 14.01
C SER A 202 10.24 -23.32 14.25
N PRO A 203 10.63 -24.30 15.10
CA PRO A 203 12.04 -24.59 15.33
C PRO A 203 12.73 -25.24 14.12
N GLU A 204 11.97 -25.79 13.17
CA GLU A 204 12.49 -26.46 11.98
C GLU A 204 12.94 -25.47 10.89
N ASP A 205 12.16 -24.41 10.66
CA ASP A 205 12.38 -23.48 9.55
C ASP A 205 12.29 -22.00 9.92
N SER A 206 12.07 -21.68 11.20
CA SER A 206 11.92 -20.32 11.72
C SER A 206 10.75 -19.53 11.11
N LEU A 207 9.77 -20.20 10.52
CA LEU A 207 8.57 -19.55 9.95
C LEU A 207 7.44 -19.50 10.96
N TRP A 208 6.62 -18.44 10.88
CA TRP A 208 5.37 -18.32 11.61
C TRP A 208 4.21 -18.58 10.66
N ARG A 209 3.45 -19.65 10.89
CA ARG A 209 2.29 -20.01 10.06
C ARG A 209 1.00 -19.73 10.81
N ASP A 210 -0.01 -19.27 10.08
CA ASP A 210 -1.35 -19.02 10.60
C ASP A 210 -1.37 -18.12 11.85
N ILE A 211 -0.57 -17.05 11.85
CA ILE A 211 -0.50 -16.10 12.99
C ILE A 211 -1.85 -15.41 13.23
N LEU A 212 -2.66 -15.33 12.17
CA LEU A 212 -4.00 -14.79 12.14
C LEU A 212 -4.80 -15.50 11.06
N GLN A 213 -6.07 -15.77 11.35
CA GLN A 213 -7.09 -16.14 10.36
C GLN A 213 -8.31 -15.23 10.53
N ALA A 214 -8.92 -14.84 9.43
CA ALA A 214 -10.13 -14.03 9.41
C ALA A 214 -11.00 -14.39 8.21
N ASP A 215 -12.31 -14.35 8.39
CA ASP A 215 -13.25 -14.59 7.28
C ASP A 215 -13.34 -13.35 6.39
N GLY A 216 -12.94 -13.50 5.13
CA GLY A 216 -13.14 -12.51 4.07
C GLY A 216 -14.38 -12.83 3.24
N ILE A 217 -14.86 -11.84 2.48
CA ILE A 217 -16.01 -12.00 1.57
C ILE A 217 -15.77 -13.12 0.55
N PHE A 218 -14.53 -13.34 0.16
CA PHE A 218 -14.12 -14.32 -0.86
C PHE A 218 -13.61 -15.64 -0.25
N GLY A 219 -13.67 -15.78 1.07
CA GLY A 219 -13.17 -16.92 1.81
C GLY A 219 -12.20 -16.53 2.92
N PRO A 220 -11.75 -17.51 3.71
CA PRO A 220 -10.85 -17.26 4.82
C PRO A 220 -9.50 -16.71 4.33
N VAL A 221 -9.01 -15.68 5.00
CA VAL A 221 -7.68 -15.10 4.81
C VAL A 221 -6.81 -15.49 5.99
N ALA A 222 -5.66 -16.08 5.72
CA ALA A 222 -4.64 -16.40 6.69
C ALA A 222 -3.41 -15.50 6.49
N VAL A 223 -2.69 -15.26 7.58
CA VAL A 223 -1.41 -14.56 7.58
C VAL A 223 -0.32 -15.50 8.05
N ASP A 224 0.74 -15.58 7.27
CA ASP A 224 2.01 -16.18 7.67
C ASP A 224 3.09 -15.09 7.69
N ALA A 225 4.22 -15.40 8.32
CA ALA A 225 5.38 -14.54 8.34
C ALA A 225 6.67 -15.37 8.32
N GLY A 226 7.74 -14.77 7.81
CA GLY A 226 9.06 -15.40 7.80
C GLY A 226 10.17 -14.37 8.00
N PRO A 227 11.32 -14.81 8.53
CA PRO A 227 12.47 -13.93 8.73
C PRO A 227 13.04 -13.54 7.37
N ILE A 228 13.54 -12.31 7.28
CA ILE A 228 14.31 -11.81 6.13
C ILE A 228 15.57 -11.13 6.65
N ALA A 229 16.66 -11.20 5.90
CA ALA A 229 17.94 -10.66 6.35
C ALA A 229 17.93 -9.13 6.27
N HIS A 230 18.24 -8.48 7.39
CA HIS A 230 18.45 -7.04 7.52
C HIS A 230 19.50 -6.78 8.62
N ARG A 231 19.79 -5.51 8.95
CA ARG A 231 20.71 -5.14 10.04
C ARG A 231 20.20 -5.57 11.42
N ASP A 232 18.89 -5.56 11.58
CA ASP A 232 18.17 -5.97 12.79
C ASP A 232 17.12 -7.03 12.39
N PRO A 233 16.58 -7.82 13.34
CA PRO A 233 15.53 -8.79 13.04
C PRO A 233 14.38 -8.16 12.25
N CYS A 234 14.10 -8.71 11.08
CA CYS A 234 13.11 -8.20 10.15
C CYS A 234 12.23 -9.32 9.61
N ILE A 235 10.98 -8.98 9.32
CA ILE A 235 9.91 -9.92 9.00
C ILE A 235 9.30 -9.55 7.64
N GLY A 236 9.10 -10.57 6.80
CA GLY A 236 8.19 -10.51 5.66
C GLY A 236 6.84 -11.13 6.02
N PHE A 237 5.74 -10.56 5.53
CA PHE A 237 4.39 -11.05 5.73
C PHE A 237 3.80 -11.63 4.44
N VAL A 238 3.06 -12.72 4.59
CA VAL A 238 2.33 -13.40 3.51
C VAL A 238 0.84 -13.43 3.87
N PHE A 239 0.03 -12.68 3.12
CA PHE A 239 -1.42 -12.67 3.23
C PHE A 239 -1.99 -13.57 2.15
N ARG A 240 -2.70 -14.64 2.52
CA ARG A 240 -3.22 -15.63 1.57
C ARG A 240 -4.68 -15.97 1.81
N GLU A 241 -5.44 -16.12 0.74
CA GLU A 241 -6.73 -16.79 0.79
C GLU A 241 -6.52 -18.31 0.93
N ALA A 242 -7.25 -18.92 1.86
CA ALA A 242 -7.25 -20.37 2.06
C ALA A 242 -8.19 -21.10 1.08
N ALA A 243 -8.97 -20.37 0.29
CA ALA A 243 -9.88 -20.88 -0.73
C ALA A 243 -9.67 -20.17 -2.07
N LYS A 244 -10.22 -20.74 -3.15
CA LYS A 244 -10.24 -20.07 -4.46
C LYS A 244 -10.83 -18.66 -4.30
N PRO A 245 -10.22 -17.62 -4.90
CA PRO A 245 -9.25 -17.67 -6.00
C PRO A 245 -7.77 -17.80 -5.59
N PHE A 246 -7.46 -18.07 -4.31
CA PHE A 246 -6.11 -18.25 -3.78
C PHE A 246 -5.19 -17.05 -4.02
N ARG A 247 -5.72 -15.82 -3.89
CA ARG A 247 -4.87 -14.64 -3.96
C ARG A 247 -3.87 -14.66 -2.82
N LYS A 248 -2.63 -14.31 -3.14
CA LYS A 248 -1.53 -14.23 -2.18
C LYS A 248 -0.77 -12.93 -2.39
N ILE A 249 -0.62 -12.14 -1.33
CA ILE A 249 0.11 -10.89 -1.31
C ILE A 249 1.29 -11.07 -0.36
N VAL A 250 2.49 -10.83 -0.86
CA VAL A 250 3.73 -10.87 -0.07
C VAL A 250 4.21 -9.44 0.09
N VAL A 251 4.39 -9.01 1.34
CA VAL A 251 4.96 -7.71 1.67
C VAL A 251 6.20 -7.94 2.52
N LEU A 252 7.35 -7.56 1.98
CA LEU A 252 8.61 -7.65 2.71
C LEU A 252 8.89 -6.33 3.42
N GLY A 253 9.49 -6.43 4.61
CA GLY A 253 10.21 -5.30 5.21
C GLY A 253 11.55 -5.06 4.51
N ASP A 254 12.38 -4.28 5.18
CA ASP A 254 13.73 -3.97 4.73
C ASP A 254 14.56 -5.25 4.68
N THR A 255 15.26 -5.46 3.58
CA THR A 255 16.05 -6.67 3.39
C THR A 255 17.10 -6.56 2.30
N ASN A 256 18.22 -7.27 2.50
CA ASN A 256 19.18 -7.60 1.46
C ASN A 256 19.11 -9.07 1.01
N ASP A 257 18.40 -9.93 1.74
CA ASP A 257 18.20 -11.34 1.39
C ASP A 257 16.90 -11.89 2.02
N PRO A 258 15.84 -12.03 1.22
CA PRO A 258 14.58 -12.64 1.65
C PRO A 258 14.49 -14.16 1.40
N SER A 259 15.61 -14.86 1.15
CA SER A 259 15.56 -16.28 0.77
C SER A 259 14.89 -17.19 1.81
N ALA A 260 14.95 -16.85 3.10
CA ALA A 260 14.35 -17.66 4.15
C ALA A 260 12.82 -17.72 4.11
N ILE A 261 12.13 -16.69 3.56
CA ILE A 261 10.66 -16.68 3.47
C ILE A 261 10.11 -17.44 2.25
N VAL A 262 10.97 -17.84 1.30
CA VAL A 262 10.59 -18.50 0.04
C VAL A 262 9.58 -19.66 0.21
N PRO A 263 9.70 -20.56 1.21
CA PRO A 263 8.75 -21.66 1.38
C PRO A 263 7.29 -21.22 1.56
N LEU A 264 7.03 -20.01 2.08
CA LEU A 264 5.67 -19.46 2.21
C LEU A 264 5.16 -18.84 0.90
N CYS A 265 6.07 -18.48 -0.01
CA CYS A 265 5.75 -17.67 -1.18
C CYS A 265 5.40 -18.51 -2.42
N ILE A 266 6.08 -19.62 -2.65
CA ILE A 266 6.12 -20.29 -3.97
C ILE A 266 4.84 -21.02 -4.38
N ASP A 267 4.06 -21.55 -3.43
CA ASP A 267 2.89 -22.38 -3.72
C ASP A 267 1.65 -21.94 -2.89
N PRO A 268 0.59 -21.41 -3.53
CA PRO A 268 0.59 -20.90 -4.90
C PRO A 268 1.48 -19.65 -5.03
N SER A 269 1.95 -19.34 -6.24
CA SER A 269 2.76 -18.14 -6.48
C SER A 269 1.99 -16.85 -6.21
N PRO A 270 2.65 -15.78 -5.72
CA PRO A 270 1.95 -14.61 -5.22
C PRO A 270 1.36 -13.76 -6.35
N SER A 271 0.14 -13.29 -6.12
CA SER A 271 -0.55 -12.33 -6.99
C SER A 271 0.14 -10.97 -6.99
N LEU A 272 0.75 -10.60 -5.86
CA LEU A 272 1.52 -9.37 -5.70
C LEU A 272 2.69 -9.60 -4.74
N LEU A 273 3.88 -9.15 -5.15
CA LEU A 273 5.03 -8.95 -4.30
C LEU A 273 5.29 -7.44 -4.13
N VAL A 274 5.37 -6.99 -2.88
CA VAL A 274 5.89 -5.68 -2.49
C VAL A 274 7.28 -5.89 -1.88
N HIS A 275 8.31 -5.37 -2.54
CA HIS A 275 9.71 -5.56 -2.17
C HIS A 275 10.41 -4.20 -2.05
N GLU A 276 11.32 -4.04 -1.08
CA GLU A 276 12.12 -2.82 -0.99
C GLU A 276 13.12 -2.68 -2.15
N ALA A 277 13.41 -1.44 -2.56
CA ALA A 277 14.49 -1.12 -3.49
C ALA A 277 15.13 0.21 -3.09
N THR A 278 15.77 0.20 -1.92
CA THR A 278 16.26 1.40 -1.24
C THR A 278 17.27 2.20 -2.07
N ASP A 279 18.14 1.52 -2.81
CA ASP A 279 19.16 2.19 -3.62
C ASP A 279 19.19 1.65 -5.05
N ALA A 280 19.65 2.45 -6.00
CA ALA A 280 19.76 2.06 -7.41
C ALA A 280 20.93 2.73 -8.09
N HIS A 281 21.52 2.03 -9.05
CA HIS A 281 22.53 2.59 -9.93
C HIS A 281 21.87 3.41 -11.02
N ILE A 282 22.34 4.62 -11.28
CA ILE A 282 21.82 5.49 -12.33
C ILE A 282 23.00 5.94 -13.19
N SER A 283 22.91 5.75 -14.52
CA SER A 283 23.95 6.22 -15.44
C SER A 283 24.02 7.75 -15.46
N PRO A 284 25.22 8.35 -15.58
CA PRO A 284 25.40 9.77 -15.87
C PRO A 284 24.62 10.29 -17.11
N ASP A 285 24.31 9.40 -18.06
CA ASP A 285 23.49 9.72 -19.24
C ASP A 285 22.02 10.00 -18.87
N ILE A 286 21.56 9.43 -17.76
CA ILE A 286 20.19 9.59 -17.24
C ILE A 286 20.14 10.72 -16.23
N ASP A 287 21.09 10.73 -15.28
CA ASP A 287 21.27 11.80 -14.31
C ASP A 287 22.73 12.29 -14.33
N PRO A 288 23.02 13.48 -14.90
CA PRO A 288 24.38 14.03 -14.93
C PRO A 288 25.02 14.23 -13.54
N LYS A 289 24.23 14.18 -12.46
CA LYS A 289 24.72 14.24 -11.07
C LYS A 289 25.05 12.87 -10.49
N ALA A 290 24.73 11.78 -11.18
CA ALA A 290 25.08 10.43 -10.75
C ALA A 290 26.61 10.23 -10.81
N LYS A 291 27.17 9.69 -9.72
CA LYS A 291 28.62 9.55 -9.53
C LYS A 291 29.06 8.17 -9.04
N ARG A 292 28.12 7.30 -8.68
CA ARG A 292 28.42 6.01 -8.05
C ARG A 292 28.32 4.91 -9.10
N SER A 293 29.33 4.06 -9.17
CA SER A 293 29.29 2.85 -10.01
C SER A 293 28.27 1.86 -9.47
N TYR A 294 27.85 0.93 -10.33
CA TYR A 294 26.99 -0.19 -9.96
C TYR A 294 27.50 -0.93 -8.73
N ASP A 295 28.78 -1.35 -8.73
CA ASP A 295 29.38 -2.09 -7.63
C ASP A 295 29.33 -1.31 -6.31
N THR A 296 29.61 -0.01 -6.35
CA THR A 296 29.53 0.85 -5.16
C THR A 296 28.10 0.95 -4.62
N VAL A 297 27.10 1.02 -5.49
CA VAL A 297 25.70 1.05 -5.06
C VAL A 297 25.32 -0.28 -4.41
N LYS A 298 25.62 -1.39 -5.08
CA LYS A 298 25.29 -2.74 -4.61
C LYS A 298 25.96 -3.06 -3.28
N GLU A 299 27.27 -2.81 -3.16
CA GLU A 299 28.02 -3.02 -1.92
C GLU A 299 27.43 -2.22 -0.76
N LYS A 300 27.07 -0.95 -0.99
CA LYS A 300 26.46 -0.09 0.04
C LYS A 300 25.06 -0.53 0.43
N ALA A 301 24.25 -1.02 -0.50
CA ALA A 301 22.93 -1.57 -0.20
C ALA A 301 23.08 -2.81 0.69
N LEU A 302 23.91 -3.77 0.27
CA LEU A 302 24.18 -5.00 1.02
C LEU A 302 24.73 -4.71 2.42
N ALA A 303 25.72 -3.83 2.55
CA ALA A 303 26.33 -3.47 3.83
C ALA A 303 25.35 -2.77 4.80
N ARG A 304 24.24 -2.22 4.29
CA ARG A 304 23.18 -1.60 5.09
C ARG A 304 21.96 -2.49 5.25
N GLY A 305 22.02 -3.75 4.79
CA GLY A 305 20.90 -4.69 4.87
C GLY A 305 19.75 -4.36 3.92
N HIS A 306 20.01 -3.70 2.80
CA HIS A 306 18.99 -3.28 1.82
C HIS A 306 19.22 -3.87 0.42
N SER A 307 18.22 -3.71 -0.43
CA SER A 307 18.20 -4.22 -1.80
C SER A 307 18.34 -3.11 -2.85
N ILE A 308 18.76 -3.54 -4.05
CA ILE A 308 18.68 -2.78 -5.30
C ILE A 308 17.59 -3.38 -6.21
N PRO A 309 17.12 -2.68 -7.26
CA PRO A 309 16.00 -3.14 -8.08
C PRO A 309 16.23 -4.52 -8.71
N GLU A 310 17.46 -4.82 -9.13
CA GLU A 310 17.79 -6.13 -9.70
C GLU A 310 17.63 -7.28 -8.70
N MET A 311 17.88 -7.03 -7.40
CA MET A 311 17.68 -8.04 -6.35
C MET A 311 16.18 -8.30 -6.13
N ALA A 312 15.38 -7.23 -6.08
CA ALA A 312 13.93 -7.33 -5.98
C ALA A 312 13.32 -8.08 -7.18
N GLY A 313 13.78 -7.77 -8.40
CA GLY A 313 13.38 -8.46 -9.62
C GLY A 313 13.76 -9.94 -9.62
N ALA A 314 15.00 -10.27 -9.23
CA ALA A 314 15.46 -11.65 -9.13
C ALA A 314 14.63 -12.46 -8.11
N PHE A 315 14.31 -11.88 -6.95
CA PHE A 315 13.45 -12.55 -5.97
C PHE A 315 12.02 -12.75 -6.50
N ALA A 316 11.45 -11.75 -7.16
CA ALA A 316 10.12 -11.86 -7.79
C ALA A 316 10.06 -13.02 -8.79
N LYS A 317 11.15 -13.24 -9.56
CA LYS A 317 11.30 -14.38 -10.46
C LYS A 317 11.35 -15.71 -9.69
N THR A 318 12.17 -15.77 -8.64
CA THR A 318 12.33 -16.98 -7.80
C THR A 318 10.99 -17.46 -7.24
N ILE A 319 10.13 -16.54 -6.78
CA ILE A 319 8.84 -16.90 -6.18
C ILE A 319 7.68 -16.99 -7.18
N GLY A 320 7.94 -16.73 -8.47
CA GLY A 320 6.91 -16.72 -9.51
C GLY A 320 5.85 -15.62 -9.32
N ALA A 321 6.23 -14.47 -8.76
CA ALA A 321 5.28 -13.38 -8.52
C ALA A 321 4.61 -12.92 -9.83
N ARG A 322 3.32 -12.61 -9.78
CA ARG A 322 2.56 -12.11 -10.95
C ARG A 322 2.64 -10.60 -11.13
N LYS A 323 2.81 -9.86 -10.03
CA LYS A 323 3.04 -8.41 -10.00
C LYS A 323 4.18 -8.11 -9.05
N LEU A 324 5.08 -7.20 -9.44
CA LEU A 324 6.16 -6.68 -8.61
C LEU A 324 5.98 -5.18 -8.42
N VAL A 325 5.90 -4.76 -7.16
CA VAL A 325 5.97 -3.35 -6.75
C VAL A 325 7.22 -3.12 -5.92
N LEU A 326 8.05 -2.17 -6.36
CA LEU A 326 9.21 -1.69 -5.62
C LEU A 326 8.76 -0.61 -4.64
N ASN A 327 8.95 -0.84 -3.35
CA ASN A 327 8.63 0.12 -2.30
C ASN A 327 9.91 0.58 -1.58
N HIS A 328 9.76 1.42 -0.55
CA HIS A 328 10.87 1.83 0.32
C HIS A 328 12.05 2.37 -0.50
N ILE A 329 11.75 3.38 -1.33
CA ILE A 329 12.67 3.95 -2.30
C ILE A 329 13.51 5.05 -1.63
N GLY A 330 14.81 5.05 -1.89
CA GLY A 330 15.76 6.09 -1.46
C GLY A 330 15.21 7.51 -1.57
N GLY A 331 15.18 8.28 -0.48
CA GLY A 331 14.59 9.64 -0.46
C GLY A 331 15.24 10.66 -1.43
N ARG A 332 16.38 10.33 -2.02
CA ARG A 332 17.00 11.09 -3.12
C ARG A 332 16.30 10.89 -4.48
N PHE A 333 15.57 9.79 -4.63
CA PHE A 333 14.83 9.43 -5.82
C PHE A 333 13.39 9.93 -5.67
N PRO A 334 12.99 10.93 -6.46
CA PRO A 334 11.68 11.57 -6.32
C PRO A 334 10.55 10.60 -6.68
N ALA A 335 9.34 10.86 -6.18
CA ALA A 335 8.16 10.18 -6.70
C ALA A 335 7.80 10.72 -8.09
N PRO A 336 7.25 9.88 -9.00
CA PRO A 336 6.55 10.36 -10.18
C PRO A 336 5.41 11.30 -9.76
N ASN A 337 5.20 12.41 -10.47
CA ASN A 337 4.03 13.26 -10.23
C ASN A 337 2.82 12.68 -11.00
N PRO A 338 1.78 12.17 -10.32
CA PRO A 338 0.62 11.58 -11.01
C PRO A 338 -0.18 12.62 -11.82
N ASN A 339 -0.13 13.91 -11.44
CA ASN A 339 -0.91 14.97 -12.09
C ASN A 339 -0.26 15.54 -13.36
N GLU A 340 1.01 15.24 -13.62
CA GLU A 340 1.73 15.77 -14.79
C GLU A 340 1.82 14.76 -15.95
N GLY A 341 1.27 13.56 -15.75
CA GLY A 341 1.44 12.43 -16.67
C GLY A 341 2.91 12.04 -16.87
N TYR A 342 3.16 10.90 -17.50
CA TYR A 342 4.52 10.51 -17.95
C TYR A 342 5.08 11.43 -19.06
N ARG A 343 4.54 12.64 -19.23
CA ARG A 343 4.91 13.61 -20.28
C ARG A 343 5.86 14.72 -19.80
N LEU A 344 6.38 14.64 -18.58
CA LEU A 344 7.55 15.43 -18.20
C LEU A 344 8.84 14.78 -18.70
N LYS A 345 9.37 15.35 -19.79
CA LYS A 345 10.78 15.26 -20.16
C LYS A 345 11.62 15.70 -18.95
N GLY A 346 12.47 14.83 -18.40
CA GLY A 346 13.38 15.23 -17.34
C GLY A 346 14.06 14.08 -16.60
N VAL A 347 15.17 14.41 -15.95
CA VAL A 347 16.04 13.47 -15.22
C VAL A 347 15.26 12.64 -14.18
N ARG A 348 14.34 13.27 -13.44
CA ARG A 348 13.58 12.62 -12.35
C ARG A 348 12.74 11.43 -12.82
N THR A 349 12.00 11.62 -13.92
CA THR A 349 11.16 10.57 -14.51
C THR A 349 12.02 9.43 -15.06
N ASN A 350 13.11 9.76 -15.75
CA ASN A 350 14.02 8.77 -16.32
C ASN A 350 14.73 7.95 -15.24
N VAL A 351 15.03 8.55 -14.08
CA VAL A 351 15.58 7.84 -12.92
C VAL A 351 14.62 6.78 -12.40
N ILE A 352 13.33 7.10 -12.26
CA ILE A 352 12.34 6.10 -11.81
C ILE A 352 12.10 5.04 -12.87
N ALA A 353 12.01 5.42 -14.15
CA ALA A 353 11.91 4.46 -15.24
C ALA A 353 13.12 3.52 -15.29
N GLU A 354 14.32 4.01 -14.97
CA GLU A 354 15.53 3.18 -14.88
C GLU A 354 15.48 2.19 -13.71
N ILE A 355 14.98 2.63 -12.55
CA ILE A 355 14.72 1.75 -11.40
C ILE A 355 13.72 0.63 -11.77
N GLU A 356 12.62 0.99 -12.42
CA GLU A 356 11.61 0.05 -12.91
C GLU A 356 12.19 -0.92 -13.95
N ARG A 357 13.01 -0.42 -14.88
CA ARG A 357 13.68 -1.22 -15.93
C ARG A 357 14.62 -2.26 -15.33
N GLN A 358 15.50 -1.87 -14.39
CA GLN A 358 16.45 -2.78 -13.74
C GLN A 358 15.73 -3.97 -13.06
N ALA A 359 14.67 -3.70 -12.31
CA ALA A 359 13.88 -4.76 -11.70
C ALA A 359 13.12 -5.60 -12.74
N THR A 360 12.56 -4.96 -13.76
CA THR A 360 11.81 -5.62 -14.84
C THR A 360 12.68 -6.62 -15.60
N GLU A 361 13.92 -6.24 -15.93
CA GLU A 361 14.86 -7.13 -16.63
C GLU A 361 15.31 -8.31 -15.77
N ALA A 362 15.58 -8.08 -14.48
CA ALA A 362 15.93 -9.16 -13.55
C ALA A 362 14.75 -10.11 -13.30
N TRP A 363 13.52 -9.58 -13.25
CA TRP A 363 12.29 -10.36 -13.08
C TRP A 363 11.97 -11.19 -14.32
N GLY A 364 11.99 -10.60 -15.51
CA GLY A 364 11.80 -11.28 -16.79
C GLY A 364 10.41 -11.88 -17.04
N MET A 365 9.41 -11.57 -16.20
CA MET A 365 8.05 -12.14 -16.27
C MET A 365 6.93 -11.09 -16.36
N GLY A 366 7.26 -9.80 -16.32
CA GLY A 366 6.27 -8.72 -16.32
C GLY A 366 6.94 -7.35 -16.20
N ASN A 367 6.17 -6.31 -15.89
CA ASN A 367 6.67 -4.95 -15.71
C ASN A 367 6.64 -4.56 -14.22
N ALA A 368 7.81 -4.32 -13.64
CA ALA A 368 7.92 -3.83 -12.27
C ALA A 368 7.46 -2.38 -12.18
N ARG A 369 6.89 -1.98 -11.03
CA ARG A 369 6.43 -0.61 -10.78
C ARG A 369 7.04 -0.07 -9.51
N ALA A 370 7.62 1.12 -9.56
CA ALA A 370 8.04 1.82 -8.36
C ALA A 370 6.79 2.44 -7.71
N ALA A 371 6.56 2.15 -6.44
CA ALA A 371 5.47 2.71 -5.66
C ALA A 371 5.62 4.23 -5.56
N TRP A 372 4.51 4.93 -5.42
CA TRP A 372 4.44 6.32 -4.97
C TRP A 372 3.32 6.47 -3.95
N ASP A 373 3.36 7.53 -3.17
CA ASP A 373 2.32 7.78 -2.17
C ASP A 373 0.95 7.89 -2.85
N PHE A 374 -0.03 7.20 -2.27
CA PHE A 374 -1.40 7.03 -2.74
C PHE A 374 -1.56 6.15 -4.00
N MET A 375 -0.50 5.50 -4.48
CA MET A 375 -0.64 4.45 -5.49
C MET A 375 -1.58 3.35 -4.98
N ARG A 376 -2.52 2.92 -5.82
CA ARG A 376 -3.41 1.80 -5.53
C ARG A 376 -3.20 0.64 -6.50
N VAL A 377 -3.11 -0.56 -5.94
CA VAL A 377 -2.98 -1.81 -6.68
C VAL A 377 -4.20 -2.67 -6.41
N GLY A 378 -4.94 -3.01 -7.47
CA GLY A 378 -6.01 -4.00 -7.42
C GLY A 378 -5.49 -5.41 -7.67
N ILE A 379 -5.95 -6.36 -6.85
CA ILE A 379 -5.73 -7.79 -7.00
C ILE A 379 -7.10 -8.46 -7.22
N PRO A 380 -7.59 -8.47 -8.47
CA PRO A 380 -8.89 -9.05 -8.77
C PRO A 380 -8.87 -10.55 -8.47
N ALA A 381 -10.02 -11.09 -8.06
CA ALA A 381 -10.23 -12.52 -8.20
C ALA A 381 -9.98 -12.88 -9.67
N ALA A 382 -9.13 -13.88 -9.95
CA ALA A 382 -8.98 -14.36 -11.33
C ALA A 382 -10.38 -14.64 -11.87
N GLU A 383 -10.70 -14.16 -13.08
CA GLU A 383 -12.00 -14.41 -13.67
C GLU A 383 -12.27 -15.92 -13.58
N VAL A 384 -13.37 -16.29 -12.92
CA VAL A 384 -13.95 -17.61 -13.13
C VAL A 384 -14.28 -17.59 -14.60
N SER A 385 -13.45 -18.26 -15.41
CA SER A 385 -13.63 -18.34 -16.85
C SER A 385 -15.09 -18.73 -17.11
N GLN A 386 -15.86 -17.81 -17.69
CA GLN A 386 -17.27 -18.02 -18.02
C GLN A 386 -17.47 -19.24 -18.95
N VAL A 387 -16.38 -19.77 -19.52
CA VAL A 387 -16.31 -21.03 -20.27
C VAL A 387 -16.87 -22.24 -19.50
N ALA A 388 -16.80 -22.26 -18.16
CA ALA A 388 -17.31 -23.39 -17.37
C ALA A 388 -18.83 -23.37 -17.09
N VAL A 389 -19.52 -22.27 -17.43
CA VAL A 389 -20.98 -22.14 -17.25
C VAL A 389 -21.73 -22.26 -18.58
N GLU A 390 -21.06 -21.99 -19.70
CA GLU A 390 -21.66 -22.15 -21.04
C GLU A 390 -21.72 -23.62 -21.50
N GLU A 391 -20.76 -24.48 -21.13
CA GLU A 391 -20.80 -25.91 -21.52
C GLU A 391 -21.89 -26.75 -20.81
N GLN A 392 -22.70 -26.15 -19.92
CA GLN A 392 -23.87 -26.80 -19.31
C GLN A 392 -25.22 -26.17 -19.69
N LEU A 393 -25.23 -25.14 -20.57
CA LEU A 393 -26.46 -24.44 -20.97
C LEU A 393 -26.63 -24.27 -22.49
N PHE A 394 -25.78 -24.91 -23.30
CA PHE A 394 -25.97 -25.00 -24.76
C PHE A 394 -26.32 -26.43 -25.19
N ASP A 395 -27.48 -26.89 -24.73
CA ASP A 395 -28.34 -27.75 -25.54
C ASP A 395 -29.73 -27.10 -25.48
N GLU A 396 -30.32 -26.82 -26.65
CA GLU A 396 -31.53 -26.01 -26.89
C GLU A 396 -31.32 -24.47 -26.97
N ASP A 397 -31.01 -23.96 -28.16
CA ASP A 397 -32.04 -23.43 -29.08
C ASP A 397 -31.39 -22.66 -30.25
N LEU A 398 -31.86 -22.95 -31.46
CA LEU A 398 -31.36 -22.39 -32.71
C LEU A 398 -32.18 -21.16 -33.10
N GLY A 399 -31.49 -20.05 -33.36
CA GLY A 399 -31.91 -19.11 -34.41
C GLY A 399 -32.16 -17.66 -33.97
N SER A 400 -31.28 -16.76 -34.40
CA SER A 400 -31.59 -15.70 -35.37
C SER A 400 -30.53 -14.59 -35.29
N GLN A 401 -30.09 -14.16 -36.47
CA GLN A 401 -29.07 -13.13 -36.65
C GLN A 401 -29.64 -11.74 -36.40
N GLY A 402 -28.86 -10.89 -35.73
CA GLY A 402 -29.12 -9.46 -35.60
C GLY A 402 -27.83 -8.68 -35.40
N THR A 403 -27.27 -8.16 -36.49
CA THR A 403 -26.14 -7.22 -36.50
C THR A 403 -26.61 -5.84 -36.04
N SER A 404 -25.98 -5.25 -35.02
CA SER A 404 -26.11 -3.81 -34.74
C SER A 404 -24.76 -3.17 -34.42
N GLN A 405 -24.39 -2.21 -35.27
CA GLN A 405 -23.26 -1.28 -35.11
C GLN A 405 -23.36 -0.51 -33.79
N TRP A 406 -22.25 -0.44 -33.06
CA TRP A 406 -22.07 0.48 -31.94
C TRP A 406 -21.36 1.75 -32.43
N THR A 407 -22.06 2.88 -32.32
CA THR A 407 -21.52 4.23 -32.50
C THR A 407 -20.76 4.64 -31.23
N SER A 408 -19.54 5.15 -31.43
CA SER A 408 -18.67 5.68 -30.38
C SER A 408 -19.25 6.94 -29.72
N SER A 409 -19.52 6.89 -28.42
CA SER A 409 -19.69 8.07 -27.58
C SER A 409 -18.48 8.25 -26.68
N ASN A 410 -17.93 9.46 -26.70
CA ASN A 410 -16.82 9.93 -25.89
C ASN A 410 -17.11 9.75 -24.38
N ASP A 411 -16.39 8.85 -23.72
CA ASP A 411 -16.26 8.83 -22.26
C ASP A 411 -14.81 9.08 -21.86
N PHE A 412 -14.61 10.08 -21.02
CA PHE A 412 -13.33 10.43 -20.41
C PHE A 412 -12.95 9.39 -19.33
N PRO A 413 -11.73 8.84 -19.29
CA PRO A 413 -11.32 7.94 -18.23
C PRO A 413 -10.97 8.69 -16.93
N THR A 414 -11.52 8.20 -15.80
CA THR A 414 -11.30 8.70 -14.42
C THR A 414 -10.26 7.88 -13.64
N SER A 415 -9.40 7.09 -14.29
CA SER A 415 -8.53 6.09 -13.66
C SER A 415 -7.08 6.54 -13.39
N TYR A 416 -6.86 7.70 -12.77
CA TYR A 416 -5.49 8.23 -12.60
C TYR A 416 -4.66 7.63 -11.45
N ASN A 417 -5.26 6.84 -10.54
CA ASN A 417 -4.56 6.31 -9.35
C ASN A 417 -4.52 4.77 -9.23
N THR A 418 -5.17 4.05 -10.13
CA THR A 418 -5.29 2.58 -10.06
C THR A 418 -4.43 1.94 -11.13
N TRP A 419 -3.51 1.06 -10.73
CA TRP A 419 -2.85 0.18 -11.69
C TRP A 419 -3.78 -1.00 -12.04
N GLU A 420 -4.56 -0.82 -13.10
CA GLU A 420 -5.35 -1.88 -13.73
C GLU A 420 -4.61 -2.44 -14.96
N THR A 421 -4.69 -3.76 -15.18
CA THR A 421 -4.07 -4.43 -16.33
C THR A 421 -5.17 -4.85 -17.31
N ASN A 422 -5.19 -4.24 -18.50
CA ASN A 422 -5.81 -4.88 -19.66
C ASN A 422 -4.86 -5.99 -20.15
N ALA A 423 -5.39 -7.20 -20.29
CA ALA A 423 -4.71 -8.32 -20.94
C ALA A 423 -4.90 -8.25 -22.47
N GLY A 424 -3.85 -8.54 -23.24
CA GLY A 424 -3.84 -8.64 -24.71
C GLY A 424 -3.49 -7.31 -25.42
N SER A 425 -2.58 -7.21 -26.38
CA SER A 425 -1.98 -8.18 -27.29
C SER A 425 -0.60 -7.69 -27.73
N SER A 426 0.33 -8.60 -27.93
CA SER A 426 1.63 -8.34 -28.56
C SER A 426 1.44 -8.16 -30.07
N SER A 427 1.81 -7.00 -30.61
CA SER A 427 2.12 -6.87 -32.04
C SER A 427 3.36 -5.99 -32.21
N THR A 428 4.40 -6.62 -32.72
CA THR A 428 5.63 -6.03 -33.27
C THR A 428 5.34 -4.91 -34.25
N SER A 429 6.00 -3.75 -34.11
CA SER A 429 6.29 -2.88 -35.25
C SER A 429 7.55 -2.05 -35.01
N GLU A 430 8.25 -1.84 -36.11
CA GLU A 430 9.66 -1.52 -36.23
C GLU A 430 9.99 -0.05 -35.92
N THR A 431 11.21 0.17 -35.47
CA THR A 431 11.86 1.49 -35.41
C THR A 431 12.06 2.08 -36.81
N PRO A 432 11.93 3.41 -36.98
CA PRO A 432 12.71 4.12 -37.97
C PRO A 432 13.74 5.05 -37.31
N SER A 433 14.99 4.83 -37.70
CA SER A 433 16.09 5.77 -37.57
C SER A 433 15.74 7.12 -38.21
N TYR A 434 16.10 8.24 -37.59
CA TYR A 434 16.29 9.49 -38.32
C TYR A 434 17.63 10.12 -37.97
N ALA A 435 18.49 10.10 -38.98
CA ALA A 435 19.73 10.85 -39.07
C ALA A 435 19.46 12.34 -39.30
N SER A 436 20.48 13.11 -38.95
CA SER A 436 20.67 14.56 -39.07
C SER A 436 20.05 15.25 -40.28
N SER A 437 19.55 16.48 -40.07
CA SER A 437 19.78 17.55 -41.03
C SER A 437 20.02 18.88 -40.32
N ARG A 438 21.08 19.55 -40.78
CA ARG A 438 21.46 20.92 -40.42
C ARG A 438 20.52 21.87 -41.16
N TYR A 439 19.98 22.87 -40.49
CA TYR A 439 19.70 24.16 -41.13
C TYR A 439 20.17 25.29 -40.24
N ALA A 440 21.11 26.06 -40.78
CA ALA A 440 21.58 27.32 -40.26
C ALA A 440 20.72 28.47 -40.81
N ARG A 441 20.47 29.48 -39.97
CA ARG A 441 20.17 30.91 -40.21
C ARG A 441 19.24 31.39 -39.08
N GLN A 442 19.35 32.58 -38.50
CA GLN A 442 20.31 33.68 -38.58
C GLN A 442 20.02 34.59 -37.38
N ASN A 443 21.06 35.26 -36.91
CA ASN A 443 21.09 36.19 -35.80
C ASN A 443 19.97 37.24 -35.79
N HIS A 444 19.38 37.52 -34.62
CA HIS A 444 19.19 38.89 -34.18
C HIS A 444 19.61 39.09 -32.73
N ARG A 445 20.33 40.20 -32.59
CA ARG A 445 21.20 40.70 -31.53
C ARG A 445 20.32 41.39 -30.48
N TRP A 446 20.72 41.39 -29.21
CA TRP A 446 20.75 42.58 -28.35
C TRP A 446 21.68 42.35 -27.16
N SER A 447 22.17 43.47 -26.65
CA SER A 447 23.51 43.76 -26.14
C SER A 447 23.81 43.37 -24.69
N LYS A 448 25.07 43.00 -24.44
CA LYS A 448 25.71 42.94 -23.11
C LYS A 448 26.08 44.35 -22.63
N GLY A 449 25.83 44.64 -21.35
CA GLY A 449 26.54 45.64 -20.55
C GLY A 449 27.59 44.97 -19.64
N PRO A 450 28.68 45.65 -19.25
CA PRO A 450 29.83 45.05 -18.55
C PRO A 450 29.64 44.95 -17.02
N PRO A 451 30.45 44.15 -16.32
CA PRO A 451 30.43 44.05 -14.86
C PRO A 451 31.33 45.10 -14.22
N ASP A 452 30.84 45.73 -13.16
CA ASP A 452 31.61 46.67 -12.33
C ASP A 452 32.23 45.97 -11.12
N VAL A 453 33.36 46.54 -10.72
CA VAL A 453 34.37 46.01 -9.79
C VAL A 453 34.14 46.58 -8.38
N GLY A 454 34.39 45.77 -7.34
CA GLY A 454 35.11 46.28 -6.16
C GLY A 454 34.50 46.03 -4.78
N GLY A 455 35.29 45.34 -3.95
CA GLY A 455 35.39 45.51 -2.49
C GLY A 455 34.23 44.97 -1.65
N GLY A 456 34.40 44.24 -0.55
CA GLY A 456 35.57 44.03 0.29
C GLY A 456 35.06 43.70 1.70
N SER A 457 35.96 43.08 2.46
CA SER A 457 35.90 42.89 3.92
C SER A 457 35.17 41.66 4.47
N SER A 458 35.93 41.04 5.36
CA SER A 458 35.82 39.76 6.01
C SER A 458 35.36 39.91 7.47
N ARG A 459 34.94 38.76 8.03
CA ARG A 459 35.00 38.34 9.46
C ARG A 459 33.70 38.36 10.30
N PRO A 460 33.63 37.48 11.33
CA PRO A 460 32.52 36.52 11.51
C PRO A 460 31.65 36.83 12.74
N TYR A 461 30.48 36.19 12.84
CA TYR A 461 29.68 36.24 14.07
C TYR A 461 29.79 34.95 14.90
N ARG A 462 30.19 35.16 16.15
CA ARG A 462 30.43 34.23 17.25
C ARG A 462 29.14 33.58 17.78
N SER A 463 29.28 32.34 18.24
CA SER A 463 28.41 31.68 19.22
C SER A 463 28.45 32.41 20.57
N ARG A 464 27.31 32.51 21.26
CA ARG A 464 27.27 32.79 22.71
C ARG A 464 26.57 31.67 23.45
N TYR A 465 27.35 31.02 24.32
CA TYR A 465 26.90 30.38 25.54
C TYR A 465 26.31 31.44 26.51
N HIS A 466 25.37 31.02 27.35
CA HIS A 466 25.04 31.70 28.60
C HIS A 466 25.00 30.66 29.74
N PRO A 467 25.63 30.93 30.90
CA PRO A 467 25.56 30.07 32.08
C PRO A 467 24.47 30.51 33.07
N GLU A 468 24.22 29.61 34.02
CA GLU A 468 23.36 29.70 35.20
C GLU A 468 23.64 30.90 36.13
N GLN A 469 22.61 31.40 36.82
CA GLN A 469 22.47 31.43 38.31
C GLN A 469 21.47 32.52 38.76
N LYS A 470 20.36 32.10 39.39
CA LYS A 470 19.99 32.42 40.78
C LYS A 470 18.76 31.63 41.21
#